data_AF-A0ABD4V6D6-F1
#
_entry.id   AF-A0ABD4V6D6-F1
#
_cell.length_a   1.000
_cell.length_b   1.000
_cell.length_c   1.000
_cell.angle_alpha   90.00
_cell.angle_beta   90.00
_cell.angle_gamma   90.00
#
_symmetry.space_group_name_H-M   'P 1'
#
loop_
_entity.id
_entity.type
_entity.pdbx_description
1 polymer ?
#
loop_
_entity_poly.entity_id
_entity_poly.type
_entity_poly.pdbx_seq_one_letter_code
_entity_poly.pdbx_strand_id
1 'polypeptide(L)'
;MASTVVGGAIATASAGLLDHRRWRRERGDQHTDQRRTLYVSYLTALACARHSCRVAVRDRDLDAQQRRHAVWGAFEACTALRYEVSICAPRNVVKPADDAFRRLRDLRDVVAHGFSRDSDPYIEGRLHYDQAYQALRDAMRHDLGADA
;
A
#
# COMPACT_ATOMS: atom_id res chain seq x y z
N MET A 1 -63.70 16.85 -12.39
CA MET A 1 -62.41 17.18 -11.75
C MET A 1 -61.55 15.92 -11.72
N ALA A 2 -60.80 15.61 -12.79
CA ALA A 2 -60.09 14.32 -12.90
C ALA A 2 -58.85 14.42 -13.81
N SER A 3 -57.92 15.35 -13.54
CA SER A 3 -56.70 15.47 -14.37
C SER A 3 -55.41 15.83 -13.65
N THR A 4 -55.32 15.73 -12.31
CA THR A 4 -54.09 16.17 -11.60
C THR A 4 -53.37 15.07 -10.80
N VAL A 5 -53.66 13.79 -11.05
CA VAL A 5 -53.02 12.69 -10.28
C VAL A 5 -51.89 11.99 -11.07
N VAL A 6 -51.77 12.22 -12.38
CA VAL A 6 -50.82 11.46 -13.23
C VAL A 6 -49.43 12.13 -13.33
N GLY A 7 -49.30 13.43 -13.04
CA GLY A 7 -48.02 14.16 -13.19
C GLY A 7 -46.97 13.91 -12.09
N GLY A 8 -47.39 13.49 -10.88
CA GLY A 8 -46.49 13.34 -9.74
C GLY A 8 -45.63 12.07 -9.75
N ALA A 9 -46.10 11.00 -10.41
CA ALA A 9 -45.45 9.69 -10.37
C ALA A 9 -44.25 9.56 -11.32
N ILE A 10 -44.23 10.31 -12.43
CA ILE A 10 -43.13 10.26 -13.42
C ILE A 10 -41.90 11.06 -12.92
N ALA A 11 -42.13 12.10 -12.11
CA ALA A 11 -41.06 12.92 -11.56
C ALA A 11 -40.26 12.20 -10.45
N THR A 12 -40.90 11.41 -9.60
CA THR A 12 -40.23 10.70 -8.48
C THR A 12 -39.43 9.49 -8.95
N ALA A 13 -39.89 8.77 -9.97
CA ALA A 13 -39.15 7.63 -10.55
C ALA A 13 -37.84 8.08 -11.22
N SER A 14 -37.85 9.24 -11.87
CA SER A 14 -36.68 9.82 -12.55
C SER A 14 -35.64 10.34 -11.56
N ALA A 15 -36.08 10.96 -10.46
CA ALA A 15 -35.20 11.43 -9.38
C ALA A 15 -34.54 10.25 -8.64
N GLY A 16 -35.29 9.20 -8.29
CA GLY A 16 -34.74 8.04 -7.57
C GLY A 16 -33.69 7.24 -8.36
N LEU A 17 -33.84 7.13 -9.68
CA LEU A 17 -32.84 6.50 -10.56
C LEU A 17 -31.55 7.31 -10.71
N LEU A 18 -31.67 8.65 -10.77
CA LEU A 18 -30.51 9.54 -10.78
C LEU A 18 -29.80 9.53 -9.43
N ASP A 19 -30.54 9.54 -8.31
CA ASP A 19 -29.98 9.47 -6.97
C ASP A 19 -29.29 8.13 -6.70
N HIS A 20 -29.87 7.01 -7.14
CA HIS A 20 -29.24 5.70 -6.98
C HIS A 20 -27.94 5.57 -7.80
N ARG A 21 -27.90 6.14 -9.01
CA ARG A 21 -26.68 6.21 -9.82
C ARG A 21 -25.63 7.12 -9.19
N ARG A 22 -26.03 8.27 -8.67
CA ARG A 22 -25.16 9.22 -7.97
C ARG A 22 -24.57 8.58 -6.71
N TRP A 23 -25.39 7.94 -5.89
CA TRP A 23 -24.97 7.25 -4.67
C TRP A 23 -24.04 6.07 -4.95
N ARG A 24 -24.27 5.31 -6.02
CA ARG A 24 -23.32 4.27 -6.47
C ARG A 24 -21.98 4.83 -6.91
N ARG A 25 -21.97 5.98 -7.60
CA ARG A 25 -20.73 6.67 -7.99
C ARG A 25 -19.99 7.20 -6.77
N GLU A 26 -20.68 7.93 -5.89
CA GLU A 26 -20.10 8.48 -4.66
C GLU A 26 -19.49 7.39 -3.78
N ARG A 27 -20.14 6.22 -3.67
CA ARG A 27 -19.56 5.05 -2.99
C ARG A 27 -18.33 4.49 -3.71
N GLY A 28 -18.39 4.34 -5.03
CA GLY A 28 -17.25 3.87 -5.82
C GLY A 28 -16.03 4.79 -5.69
N ASP A 29 -16.28 6.10 -5.71
CA ASP A 29 -15.26 7.13 -5.54
C ASP A 29 -14.69 7.08 -4.12
N GLN A 30 -15.54 6.95 -3.09
CA GLN A 30 -15.12 6.83 -1.70
C GLN A 30 -14.28 5.57 -1.44
N HIS A 31 -14.66 4.41 -1.99
CA HIS A 31 -13.87 3.18 -1.89
C HIS A 31 -12.52 3.30 -2.60
N THR A 32 -12.46 4.03 -3.72
CA THR A 32 -11.21 4.26 -4.45
C THR A 32 -10.30 5.22 -3.70
N ASP A 33 -10.85 6.25 -3.07
CA ASP A 33 -10.07 7.21 -2.29
C ASP A 33 -9.53 6.63 -0.97
N GLN A 34 -10.33 5.78 -0.30
CA GLN A 34 -9.88 4.99 0.85
C GLN A 34 -8.71 4.07 0.48
N ARG A 35 -8.82 3.33 -0.64
CA ARG A 35 -7.73 2.46 -1.12
C ARG A 35 -6.50 3.26 -1.51
N ARG A 36 -6.66 4.38 -2.21
CA ARG A 36 -5.55 5.29 -2.54
C ARG A 36 -4.80 5.72 -1.28
N THR A 37 -5.52 6.17 -0.26
CA THR A 37 -4.94 6.58 1.02
C THR A 37 -4.17 5.43 1.68
N LEU A 38 -4.77 4.25 1.76
CA LEU A 38 -4.13 3.04 2.31
C LEU A 38 -2.85 2.68 1.53
N TYR A 39 -2.90 2.71 0.19
CA TYR A 39 -1.77 2.37 -0.67
C TYR A 39 -0.60 3.35 -0.49
N VAL A 40 -0.89 4.64 -0.45
CA VAL A 40 0.13 5.68 -0.21
C VAL A 40 0.76 5.51 1.17
N SER A 41 -0.06 5.30 2.22
CA SER A 41 0.44 5.05 3.57
C SER A 41 1.34 3.81 3.62
N TYR A 42 0.94 2.72 2.98
CA TYR A 42 1.72 1.49 2.97
C TYR A 42 3.05 1.63 2.23
N LEU A 43 3.05 2.22 1.02
CA LEU A 43 4.26 2.50 0.27
C LEU A 43 5.22 3.41 1.05
N THR A 44 4.68 4.43 1.73
CA THR A 44 5.46 5.35 2.57
C THR A 44 6.11 4.59 3.73
N ALA A 45 5.36 3.73 4.43
CA ALA A 45 5.91 2.93 5.52
C ALA A 45 7.03 1.98 5.05
N LEU A 46 6.86 1.32 3.89
CA LEU A 46 7.90 0.50 3.28
C LEU A 46 9.15 1.33 2.91
N ALA A 47 8.96 2.51 2.33
CA ALA A 47 10.06 3.41 1.96
C ALA A 47 10.83 3.91 3.19
N CYS A 48 10.13 4.26 4.28
CA CYS A 48 10.74 4.63 5.55
C CYS A 48 11.56 3.46 6.15
N ALA A 49 11.00 2.26 6.19
CA ALA A 49 11.70 1.06 6.65
C ALA A 49 12.96 0.76 5.82
N ARG A 50 12.86 0.88 4.48
CA ARG A 50 13.98 0.73 3.56
C ARG A 50 15.06 1.79 3.77
N HIS A 51 14.65 3.02 4.07
CA HIS A 51 15.54 4.13 4.38
C HIS A 51 16.32 3.83 5.67
N SER A 52 15.66 3.38 6.73
CA SER A 52 16.32 2.99 7.98
C SER A 52 17.36 1.90 7.76
N CYS A 53 17.06 0.88 6.93
CA CYS A 53 18.05 -0.14 6.54
C CYS A 53 19.25 0.47 5.79
N ARG A 54 19.03 1.49 4.95
CA ARG A 54 20.08 2.19 4.20
C ARG A 54 20.97 3.03 5.11
N VAL A 55 20.41 3.69 6.12
CA VAL A 55 21.17 4.47 7.10
C VAL A 55 22.00 3.52 7.97
N ALA A 56 21.37 2.48 8.51
CA ALA A 56 21.99 1.53 9.42
C ALA A 56 23.16 0.73 8.80
N VAL A 57 23.12 0.45 7.49
CA VAL A 57 24.24 -0.25 6.81
C VAL A 57 25.42 0.68 6.47
N ARG A 58 25.19 2.00 6.44
CA ARG A 58 26.23 2.99 6.11
C ARG A 58 26.99 3.45 7.34
N ASP A 59 26.29 3.51 8.46
CA ASP A 59 26.85 3.91 9.74
C ASP A 59 27.64 2.74 10.35
N ARG A 60 28.97 2.87 10.32
CA ARG A 60 29.92 1.86 10.81
C ARG A 60 30.14 1.95 12.32
N ASP A 61 29.69 3.04 12.95
CA ASP A 61 29.88 3.29 14.37
C ASP A 61 28.71 2.76 15.20
N LEU A 62 27.59 2.41 14.55
CA LEU A 62 26.48 1.70 15.18
C LEU A 62 26.91 0.35 15.72
N ASP A 63 26.73 0.15 17.02
CA ASP A 63 26.87 -1.16 17.62
C ASP A 63 25.79 -2.13 17.10
N ALA A 64 26.02 -3.43 17.29
CA ALA A 64 25.13 -4.46 16.78
C ALA A 64 23.71 -4.40 17.38
N GLN A 65 23.56 -3.95 18.62
CA GLN A 65 22.26 -3.84 19.30
C GLN A 65 21.49 -2.61 18.80
N GLN A 66 22.14 -1.46 18.68
CA GLN A 66 21.59 -0.22 18.14
C GLN A 66 21.15 -0.41 16.69
N ARG A 67 21.97 -1.06 15.86
CA ARG A 67 21.63 -1.40 14.48
C ARG A 67 20.35 -2.25 14.40
N ARG A 68 20.25 -3.30 15.21
CA ARG A 68 19.05 -4.16 15.28
C ARG A 68 17.82 -3.38 15.72
N HIS A 69 17.94 -2.56 16.76
CA HIS A 69 16.86 -1.72 17.25
C HIS A 69 16.35 -0.75 16.18
N ALA A 70 17.27 -0.08 15.47
CA ALA A 70 16.92 0.88 14.43
C ALA A 70 16.14 0.23 13.28
N VAL A 71 16.58 -0.94 12.79
CA VAL A 71 15.94 -1.60 11.65
C VAL A 71 14.65 -2.34 12.03
N TRP A 72 14.53 -2.85 13.26
CA TRP A 72 13.29 -3.47 13.73
C TRP A 72 12.21 -2.46 14.08
N GLY A 73 12.56 -1.34 14.75
CA GLY A 73 11.61 -0.28 15.08
C GLY A 73 10.98 0.34 13.83
N ALA A 74 11.76 0.47 12.74
CA ALA A 74 11.26 0.99 11.48
C ALA A 74 10.21 0.11 10.78
N PHE A 75 10.02 -1.15 11.21
CA PHE A 75 9.08 -2.10 10.61
C PHE A 75 7.70 -2.15 11.25
N GLU A 76 7.51 -1.50 12.40
CA GLU A 76 6.24 -1.53 13.13
C GLU A 76 5.09 -1.01 12.25
N ALA A 77 5.27 0.17 11.67
CA ALA A 77 4.26 0.81 10.81
C ALA A 77 3.90 -0.04 9.57
N CYS A 78 4.89 -0.62 8.88
CA CYS A 78 4.60 -1.43 7.70
C CYS A 78 3.98 -2.79 8.04
N THR A 79 4.16 -3.29 9.27
CA THR A 79 3.51 -4.52 9.73
C THR A 79 2.01 -4.30 9.94
N ALA A 80 1.63 -3.22 10.62
CA ALA A 80 0.21 -2.87 10.81
C ALA A 80 -0.49 -2.65 9.47
N LEU A 81 0.09 -1.81 8.60
CA LEU A 81 -0.49 -1.49 7.30
C LEU A 81 -0.58 -2.70 6.36
N ARG A 82 0.31 -3.69 6.50
CA ARG A 82 0.20 -4.95 5.72
C ARG A 82 -1.11 -5.68 6.02
N TYR A 83 -1.54 -5.71 7.27
CA TYR A 83 -2.81 -6.34 7.64
C TYR A 83 -4.01 -5.54 7.12
N GLU A 84 -3.93 -4.21 7.11
CA GLU A 84 -4.98 -3.39 6.50
C GLU A 84 -5.07 -3.63 4.98
N VAL A 85 -3.93 -3.69 4.28
CA VAL A 85 -3.89 -4.03 2.86
C VAL A 85 -4.45 -5.42 2.59
N SER A 86 -4.15 -6.43 3.41
CA SER A 86 -4.66 -7.79 3.20
C SER A 86 -6.18 -7.90 3.36
N ILE A 87 -6.80 -7.01 4.14
CA ILE A 87 -8.25 -6.95 4.37
C ILE A 87 -8.95 -6.10 3.31
N CYS A 88 -8.39 -4.91 3.00
CA CYS A 88 -9.09 -3.87 2.24
C CYS A 88 -8.74 -3.86 0.74
N ALA A 89 -7.59 -4.43 0.35
CA ALA A 89 -7.14 -4.41 -1.03
C ALA A 89 -7.61 -5.67 -1.80
N PRO A 90 -7.79 -5.58 -3.13
CA PRO A 90 -8.08 -6.74 -3.94
C PRO A 90 -6.86 -7.67 -4.08
N ARG A 91 -7.11 -8.94 -4.38
CA ARG A 91 -6.09 -10.01 -4.38
C ARG A 91 -4.89 -9.73 -5.31
N ASN A 92 -5.11 -9.02 -6.41
CA ASN A 92 -4.05 -8.59 -7.34
C ASN A 92 -3.05 -7.62 -6.69
N VAL A 93 -3.45 -6.88 -5.65
CA VAL A 93 -2.57 -5.99 -4.87
C VAL A 93 -1.99 -6.71 -3.65
N VAL A 94 -2.78 -7.55 -2.97
CA VAL A 94 -2.34 -8.27 -1.75
C VAL A 94 -1.10 -9.12 -2.00
N LYS A 95 -1.04 -9.87 -3.11
CA LYS A 95 0.11 -10.75 -3.39
C LYS A 95 1.43 -9.96 -3.60
N PRO A 96 1.48 -8.92 -4.45
CA PRO A 96 2.65 -8.05 -4.53
C PRO A 96 2.99 -7.33 -3.21
N ALA A 97 1.97 -6.94 -2.42
CA ALA A 97 2.19 -6.30 -1.12
C ALA A 97 2.93 -7.23 -0.16
N ASP A 98 2.48 -8.48 -0.10
CA ASP A 98 3.05 -9.51 0.74
C ASP A 98 4.50 -9.85 0.34
N ASP A 99 4.79 -9.90 -0.96
CA ASP A 99 6.15 -10.14 -1.46
C ASP A 99 7.07 -8.94 -1.17
N ALA A 100 6.64 -7.71 -1.46
CA ALA A 100 7.42 -6.50 -1.17
C ALA A 100 7.81 -6.41 0.31
N PHE A 101 6.87 -6.69 1.23
CA PHE A 101 7.16 -6.74 2.66
C PHE A 101 8.12 -7.88 3.00
N ARG A 102 7.94 -9.06 2.41
CA ARG A 102 8.84 -10.21 2.66
C ARG A 102 10.26 -9.88 2.24
N ARG A 103 10.46 -9.35 1.02
CA ARG A 103 11.78 -8.93 0.52
C ARG A 103 12.41 -7.83 1.36
N LEU A 104 11.61 -6.89 1.84
CA LEU A 104 12.11 -5.86 2.75
C LEU A 104 12.57 -6.45 4.08
N ARG A 105 11.79 -7.38 4.64
CA ARG A 105 12.15 -8.11 5.87
C ARG A 105 13.44 -8.90 5.71
N ASP A 106 13.60 -9.60 4.60
CA ASP A 106 14.81 -10.37 4.31
C ASP A 106 16.03 -9.43 4.21
N LEU A 107 15.89 -8.27 3.55
CA LEU A 107 16.93 -7.23 3.51
C LEU A 107 17.24 -6.65 4.89
N ARG A 108 16.22 -6.40 5.72
CA ARG A 108 16.39 -5.94 7.10
C ARG A 108 17.19 -6.93 7.91
N ASP A 109 16.92 -8.22 7.75
CA ASP A 109 17.63 -9.27 8.47
C ASP A 109 19.11 -9.28 8.05
N VAL A 110 19.44 -9.12 6.76
CA VAL A 110 20.83 -8.94 6.30
C VAL A 110 21.50 -7.76 7.03
N VAL A 111 20.84 -6.60 7.11
CA VAL A 111 21.40 -5.43 7.83
C VAL A 111 21.54 -5.68 9.33
N ALA A 112 20.55 -6.33 9.95
CA ALA A 112 20.55 -6.67 11.37
C ALA A 112 21.74 -7.58 11.75
N HIS A 113 22.12 -8.50 10.86
CA HIS A 113 23.30 -9.37 11.03
C HIS A 113 24.63 -8.65 10.79
N GLY A 114 24.62 -7.37 10.37
CA GLY A 114 25.82 -6.56 10.22
C GLY A 114 26.56 -6.75 8.91
N PHE A 115 25.91 -7.31 7.89
CA PHE A 115 26.47 -7.37 6.54
C PHE A 115 26.73 -5.96 6.00
N SER A 116 27.84 -5.80 5.28
CA SER A 116 28.21 -4.52 4.69
C SER A 116 27.35 -4.20 3.45
N ARG A 117 27.34 -2.93 3.06
CA ARG A 117 26.67 -2.45 1.85
C ARG A 117 27.17 -3.15 0.56
N ASP A 118 28.43 -3.55 0.55
CA ASP A 118 29.10 -4.12 -0.62
C ASP A 118 29.05 -5.65 -0.62
N SER A 119 28.40 -6.26 0.38
CA SER A 119 28.21 -7.69 0.45
C SER A 119 27.14 -8.16 -0.54
N ASP A 120 27.35 -9.34 -1.15
CA ASP A 120 26.39 -9.94 -2.06
C ASP A 120 24.98 -10.08 -1.45
N PRO A 121 24.81 -10.53 -0.19
CA PRO A 121 23.48 -10.62 0.42
C PRO A 121 22.75 -9.28 0.50
N TYR A 122 23.47 -8.18 0.74
CA TYR A 122 22.87 -6.85 0.76
C TYR A 122 22.49 -6.37 -0.64
N ILE A 123 23.40 -6.56 -1.61
CA ILE A 123 23.19 -6.14 -2.99
C ILE A 123 22.00 -6.89 -3.59
N GLU A 124 21.97 -8.21 -3.44
CA GLU A 124 20.90 -9.07 -3.92
C GLU A 124 19.57 -8.75 -3.21
N GLY A 125 19.57 -8.65 -1.88
CA GLY A 125 18.39 -8.30 -1.10
C GLY A 125 17.79 -6.95 -1.50
N ARG A 126 18.64 -5.96 -1.79
CA ARG A 126 18.20 -4.66 -2.33
C ARG A 126 17.52 -4.82 -3.69
N LEU A 127 18.12 -5.54 -4.63
CA LEU A 127 17.57 -5.71 -5.97
C LEU A 127 16.20 -6.41 -5.94
N HIS A 128 16.09 -7.50 -5.16
CA HIS A 128 14.81 -8.22 -4.99
C HIS A 128 13.73 -7.33 -4.37
N TYR A 129 14.09 -6.51 -3.37
CA TYR A 129 13.14 -5.56 -2.79
C TYR A 129 12.72 -4.49 -3.80
N ASP A 130 13.65 -3.89 -4.53
CA ASP A 130 13.35 -2.83 -5.49
C ASP A 130 12.40 -3.34 -6.60
N GLN A 131 12.60 -4.58 -7.07
CA GLN A 131 11.71 -5.26 -8.01
C GLN A 131 10.30 -5.50 -7.42
N ALA A 132 10.23 -6.07 -6.21
CA ALA A 132 8.95 -6.34 -5.56
C ALA A 132 8.18 -5.06 -5.22
N TYR A 133 8.88 -4.00 -4.81
CA TYR A 133 8.31 -2.68 -4.56
C TYR A 133 7.74 -2.05 -5.84
N GLN A 134 8.43 -2.21 -6.97
CA GLN A 134 7.92 -1.75 -8.26
C GLN A 134 6.68 -2.54 -8.69
N ALA A 135 6.70 -3.87 -8.60
CA ALA A 135 5.54 -4.72 -8.91
C ALA A 135 4.31 -4.37 -8.06
N LEU A 136 4.52 -4.04 -6.77
CA LEU A 136 3.46 -3.55 -5.90
C LEU A 136 2.87 -2.22 -6.39
N ARG A 137 3.73 -1.25 -6.74
CA ARG A 137 3.28 0.05 -7.27
C ARG A 137 2.47 -0.12 -8.54
N ASP A 138 2.92 -0.97 -9.46
CA ASP A 138 2.23 -1.22 -10.73
C ASP A 138 0.85 -1.87 -10.47
N ALA A 139 0.77 -2.84 -9.56
CA ALA A 139 -0.50 -3.45 -9.17
C ALA A 139 -1.48 -2.44 -8.53
N MET A 140 -0.99 -1.55 -7.67
CA MET A 140 -1.79 -0.49 -7.05
C MET A 140 -2.27 0.54 -8.06
N ARG A 141 -1.42 0.96 -9.01
CA ARG A 141 -1.81 1.89 -10.07
C ARG A 141 -2.88 1.30 -10.99
N HIS A 142 -2.71 0.04 -11.36
CA HIS A 142 -3.70 -0.68 -12.15
C HIS A 142 -5.05 -0.79 -11.41
N ASP A 143 -5.03 -1.12 -10.11
CA ASP A 143 -6.25 -1.18 -9.28
C ASP A 143 -6.97 0.17 -9.16
N LEU A 144 -6.20 1.27 -9.12
CA LEU A 144 -6.75 2.63 -9.08
C LEU A 144 -7.17 3.16 -10.46
N GLY A 145 -7.00 2.39 -11.54
CA GLY A 145 -7.29 2.82 -12.91
C GLY A 145 -6.36 3.93 -13.42
N ALA A 146 -5.17 4.09 -12.84
CA ALA A 146 -4.21 5.13 -13.23
C ALA A 146 -3.43 4.79 -14.51
N ASP A 147 -3.55 3.54 -14.99
CA ASP A 147 -2.93 3.03 -16.21
C ASP A 147 -3.98 2.63 -17.28
N ALA A 148 -5.25 3.02 -17.07
CA ALA A 148 -6.38 2.74 -17.96
C ALA A 148 -6.65 3.87 -18.96
#